data_AF-D9CI48-F1
#
_entry.id   AF-D9CI48-F1
#
_cell.length_a   1.000
_cell.length_b   1.000
_cell.length_c   1.000
_cell.angle_alpha   90.00
_cell.angle_beta   90.00
_cell.angle_gamma   90.00
#
_symmetry.space_group_name_H-M   'P 1'
#
loop_
_entity.id
_entity.type
_entity.pdbx_description
1 polymer ?
#
loop_
_entity_poly.entity_id
_entity_poly.type
_entity_poly.pdbx_seq_one_letter_code
_entity_poly.pdbx_strand_id
1 'polypeptide(L)'
;TGGDEINELCWTNDTRSMELLTSQNKTLADALNDYFATLQSTIKGTGKTSVAWQEVVYTPETPGVPPPITQNLTITKDTVILPWIKAADAAAIVDLGYRIVHASYEYFYLDCG
;
A
#
# COMPACT_ATOMS: atom_id res chain seq x y z
N THR A 1 8.00 5.72 0.14
CA THR A 1 7.84 4.39 -0.45
C THR A 1 6.62 4.27 -1.33
N GLY A 2 5.71 5.28 -1.38
CA GLY A 2 4.55 5.24 -2.28
C GLY A 2 3.58 4.14 -1.88
N GLY A 3 3.14 3.35 -2.85
CA GLY A 3 2.26 2.19 -2.63
C GLY A 3 0.77 2.49 -2.80
N ASP A 4 0.47 3.66 -3.35
CA ASP A 4 -0.84 4.08 -3.84
C ASP A 4 -1.22 3.39 -5.15
N GLU A 5 -2.53 3.24 -5.37
CA GLU A 5 -3.13 2.94 -6.68
C GLU A 5 -2.51 1.78 -7.46
N ILE A 6 -2.12 0.69 -6.78
CA ILE A 6 -1.61 -0.50 -7.47
C ILE A 6 -2.71 -1.11 -8.34
N ASN A 7 -2.56 -0.95 -9.67
CA ASN A 7 -3.46 -1.55 -10.65
C ASN A 7 -3.09 -3.01 -10.91
N GLU A 8 -3.84 -3.94 -10.32
CA GLU A 8 -3.63 -5.39 -10.48
C GLU A 8 -3.69 -5.84 -11.94
N LEU A 9 -4.56 -5.23 -12.75
CA LEU A 9 -4.71 -5.59 -14.16
C LEU A 9 -3.45 -5.29 -14.97
N CYS A 10 -2.62 -4.33 -14.55
CA CYS A 10 -1.34 -4.05 -15.19
C CYS A 10 -0.40 -5.26 -15.12
N TRP A 11 -0.54 -6.09 -14.08
CA TRP A 11 0.30 -7.26 -13.86
C TRP A 11 -0.35 -8.53 -14.38
N THR A 12 -1.64 -8.74 -14.11
CA THR A 12 -2.33 -9.95 -14.54
C THR A 12 -2.50 -10.03 -16.05
N ASN A 13 -2.48 -8.89 -16.76
CA ASN A 13 -2.51 -8.85 -18.22
C ASN A 13 -1.12 -8.91 -18.85
N ASP A 14 -0.04 -8.82 -18.07
CA ASP A 14 1.33 -8.98 -18.58
C ASP A 14 1.75 -10.45 -18.52
N THR A 15 1.67 -11.13 -19.66
CA THR A 15 2.02 -12.54 -19.78
C THR A 15 3.41 -12.84 -19.25
N ARG A 16 4.39 -11.96 -19.50
CA ARG A 16 5.77 -12.20 -19.09
C ARG A 16 5.93 -12.19 -17.57
N SER A 17 5.31 -11.24 -16.88
CA SER A 17 5.30 -11.18 -15.42
C SER A 17 4.62 -12.40 -14.83
N MET A 18 3.44 -12.79 -15.35
CA MET A 18 2.70 -13.94 -14.82
C MET A 18 3.42 -15.27 -15.04
N GLU A 19 4.07 -15.46 -16.20
CA GLU A 19 4.93 -16.63 -16.45
C GLU A 19 6.12 -16.67 -15.47
N LEU A 20 6.77 -15.52 -15.23
CA LEU A 20 7.90 -15.43 -14.32
C LEU A 20 7.48 -15.73 -12.87
N LEU A 21 6.33 -15.22 -12.42
CA LEU A 21 5.77 -15.51 -11.10
C LEU A 21 5.42 -16.99 -10.96
N THR A 22 4.76 -17.57 -11.97
CA THR A 22 4.42 -19.00 -11.99
C THR A 22 5.66 -19.88 -11.95
N SER A 23 6.71 -19.55 -12.70
CA SER A 23 7.98 -20.28 -12.70
C SER A 23 8.70 -20.29 -11.34
N GLN A 24 8.37 -19.32 -10.48
CA GLN A 24 8.89 -19.19 -9.13
C GLN A 24 7.92 -19.70 -8.06
N ASN A 25 6.76 -20.26 -8.46
CA ASN A 25 5.68 -20.65 -7.57
C ASN A 25 5.22 -19.49 -6.66
N LYS A 26 5.10 -18.29 -7.22
CA LYS A 26 4.66 -17.06 -6.54
C LYS A 26 3.38 -16.51 -7.18
N THR A 27 2.55 -15.90 -6.35
CA THR A 27 1.45 -15.02 -6.78
C THR A 27 1.92 -13.57 -6.89
N LEU A 28 1.08 -12.69 -7.46
CA LEU A 28 1.33 -11.24 -7.43
C LEU A 28 1.40 -10.72 -5.98
N ALA A 29 0.56 -11.24 -5.09
CA ALA A 29 0.56 -10.85 -3.67
C ALA A 29 1.90 -11.20 -3.00
N ASP A 30 2.45 -12.37 -3.28
CA ASP A 30 3.77 -12.79 -2.75
C ASP A 30 4.87 -11.86 -3.24
N ALA A 31 4.86 -11.53 -4.54
CA ALA A 31 5.83 -10.63 -5.13
C ALA A 31 5.75 -9.21 -4.56
N LEU A 32 4.54 -8.69 -4.34
CA LEU A 32 4.34 -7.40 -3.69
C LEU A 32 4.81 -7.44 -2.23
N ASN A 33 4.52 -8.52 -1.49
CA ASN A 33 5.00 -8.69 -0.12
C ASN A 33 6.54 -8.66 -0.06
N ASP A 34 7.21 -9.42 -0.93
CA ASP A 34 8.68 -9.43 -1.02
C ASP A 34 9.24 -8.05 -1.36
N TYR A 35 8.61 -7.36 -2.32
CA TYR A 35 8.99 -6.00 -2.72
C TYR A 35 8.91 -5.02 -1.54
N PHE A 36 7.77 -4.97 -0.84
CA PHE A 36 7.58 -4.04 0.28
C PHE A 36 8.48 -4.40 1.47
N ALA A 37 8.69 -5.68 1.76
CA ALA A 37 9.61 -6.11 2.80
C ALA A 37 11.06 -5.68 2.49
N THR A 38 11.51 -5.88 1.24
CA THR A 38 12.84 -5.46 0.78
C THR A 38 13.01 -3.96 0.82
N LEU A 39 12.00 -3.21 0.36
CA LEU A 39 11.98 -1.76 0.36
C LEU A 39 12.08 -1.19 1.78
N GLN A 40 11.25 -1.69 2.71
CA GLN A 40 11.27 -1.26 4.11
C GLN A 40 12.60 -1.59 4.79
N SER A 41 13.13 -2.80 4.57
CA SER A 41 14.43 -3.22 5.11
C SER A 41 15.58 -2.35 4.59
N THR A 42 15.58 -2.04 3.30
CA THR A 42 16.61 -1.19 2.66
C THR A 42 16.60 0.21 3.25
N ILE A 43 15.43 0.82 3.40
CA ILE A 43 15.29 2.17 3.98
C ILE A 43 15.73 2.18 5.44
N LYS A 44 15.29 1.20 6.22
CA LYS A 44 15.69 1.03 7.61
C LYS A 44 17.20 0.86 7.76
N GLY A 45 17.83 0.10 6.86
CA GLY A 45 19.29 -0.08 6.81
C GLY A 45 20.08 1.22 6.63
N THR A 46 19.45 2.28 6.09
CA THR A 46 20.04 3.62 5.98
C THR A 46 19.74 4.53 7.19
N GLY A 47 19.13 4.01 8.25
CA GLY A 47 18.72 4.78 9.42
C GLY A 47 17.51 5.69 9.17
N LYS A 48 16.75 5.43 8.10
CA LYS A 48 15.57 6.21 7.72
C LYS A 48 14.29 5.43 8.02
N THR A 49 13.18 6.16 8.13
CA THR A 49 11.83 5.60 8.31
C THR A 49 11.08 5.57 7.00
N SER A 50 10.40 4.46 6.72
CA SER A 50 9.52 4.32 5.55
C SER A 50 8.24 5.14 5.69
N VAL A 51 7.73 5.65 4.57
CA VAL A 51 6.53 6.48 4.49
C VAL A 51 5.70 6.04 3.29
N ALA A 52 4.48 5.54 3.49
CA ALA A 52 3.65 4.92 2.46
C ALA A 52 2.21 5.49 2.45
N TRP A 53 1.51 5.35 1.32
CA TRP A 53 0.09 5.68 1.21
C TRP A 53 -0.80 4.63 1.87
N GLN A 54 -2.05 4.98 2.17
CA GLN A 54 -2.92 4.17 3.04
C GLN A 54 -3.18 2.76 2.52
N GLU A 55 -3.26 2.56 1.20
CA GLU A 55 -3.74 1.34 0.55
C GLU A 55 -2.86 0.12 0.88
N VAL A 56 -1.61 0.34 1.30
CA VAL A 56 -0.71 -0.74 1.74
C VAL A 56 -1.10 -1.35 3.08
N VAL A 57 -1.99 -0.72 3.85
CA VAL A 57 -2.45 -1.20 5.17
C VAL A 57 -3.95 -1.10 5.38
N TYR A 58 -4.62 -0.19 4.67
CA TYR A 58 -6.04 0.10 4.85
C TYR A 58 -6.63 0.67 3.56
N THR A 59 -7.68 0.02 3.08
CA THR A 59 -8.56 0.56 2.05
C THR A 59 -9.99 0.48 2.58
N PRO A 60 -10.76 1.58 2.58
CA PRO A 60 -12.14 1.53 3.03
C PRO A 60 -12.96 0.62 2.11
N GLU A 61 -13.82 -0.22 2.70
CA GLU A 61 -14.69 -1.10 1.94
C GLU A 61 -15.59 -0.31 1.00
N THR A 62 -15.62 -0.71 -0.27
CA THR A 62 -16.54 -0.17 -1.26
C THR A 62 -17.50 -1.29 -1.68
N PRO A 63 -18.83 -1.14 -1.48
CA PRO A 63 -19.79 -2.19 -1.80
C PRO A 63 -19.65 -2.67 -3.25
N GLY A 64 -19.49 -3.99 -3.42
CA GLY A 64 -19.34 -4.62 -4.73
C GLY A 64 -17.92 -4.53 -5.33
N VAL A 65 -16.96 -3.94 -4.63
CA VAL A 65 -15.55 -3.89 -5.04
C VAL A 65 -14.75 -4.78 -4.10
N PRO A 66 -14.03 -5.80 -4.61
CA PRO A 66 -13.13 -6.60 -3.78
C PRO A 66 -12.05 -5.71 -3.14
N PRO A 67 -11.57 -6.06 -1.93
CA PRO A 67 -10.42 -5.39 -1.34
C PRO A 67 -9.20 -5.52 -2.26
N PRO A 68 -8.33 -4.50 -2.34
CA PRO A 68 -7.14 -4.56 -3.16
C PRO A 68 -6.17 -5.62 -2.64
N ILE A 69 -5.36 -6.19 -3.53
CA ILE A 69 -4.31 -7.17 -3.19
C ILE A 69 -3.33 -6.66 -2.12
N THR A 70 -3.20 -5.34 -2.00
CA THR A 70 -2.35 -4.67 -1.03
C THR A 70 -2.81 -4.81 0.42
N GLN A 71 -4.08 -5.18 0.67
CA GLN A 71 -4.61 -5.33 2.02
C GLN A 71 -3.98 -6.49 2.81
N ASN A 72 -3.33 -7.43 2.12
CA ASN A 72 -2.63 -8.56 2.73
C ASN A 72 -1.12 -8.34 2.85
N LEU A 73 -0.64 -7.10 2.64
CA LEU A 73 0.78 -6.80 2.75
C LEU A 73 1.22 -6.70 4.21
N THR A 74 2.41 -7.25 4.49
CA THR A 74 3.03 -7.09 5.80
C THR A 74 3.83 -5.80 5.85
N ILE A 75 3.23 -4.75 6.41
CA ILE A 75 3.87 -3.44 6.60
C ILE A 75 4.30 -3.26 8.05
N THR A 76 5.58 -2.96 8.28
CA THR A 76 6.13 -2.79 9.63
C THR A 76 5.52 -1.57 10.34
N LYS A 77 5.28 -1.68 11.65
CA LYS A 77 4.64 -0.62 12.46
C LYS A 77 5.47 0.65 12.63
N ASP A 78 6.76 0.61 12.30
CA ASP A 78 7.60 1.81 12.23
C ASP A 78 7.35 2.65 10.96
N THR A 79 6.69 2.10 9.94
CA THR A 79 6.26 2.85 8.74
C THR A 79 5.22 3.91 9.10
N VAL A 80 5.35 5.12 8.54
CA VAL A 80 4.35 6.20 8.65
C VAL A 80 3.40 6.13 7.46
N ILE A 81 2.10 6.26 7.72
CA ILE A 81 1.05 6.11 6.71
C ILE A 81 0.41 7.45 6.37
N LEU A 82 0.15 7.70 5.08
CA LEU A 82 -0.56 8.88 4.60
C LEU A 82 -2.02 8.51 4.24
N PRO A 83 -2.99 8.71 5.16
CA PRO A 83 -4.40 8.67 4.79
C PRO A 83 -4.74 9.83 3.86
N TRP A 84 -5.30 9.52 2.70
CA TRP A 84 -5.65 10.48 1.66
C TRP A 84 -7.09 10.30 1.12
N ILE A 85 -7.69 9.12 1.20
CA ILE A 85 -9.00 8.82 0.56
C ILE A 85 -10.18 9.42 1.35
N LYS A 86 -10.27 9.23 2.67
CA LYS A 86 -11.26 9.91 3.50
C LYS A 86 -10.60 10.39 4.79
N ALA A 87 -11.04 11.52 5.33
CA ALA A 87 -10.55 12.00 6.62
C ALA A 87 -10.86 11.01 7.76
N ALA A 88 -11.96 10.27 7.66
CA ALA A 88 -12.31 9.22 8.62
C ALA A 88 -11.30 8.05 8.63
N ASP A 89 -10.60 7.79 7.53
CA ASP A 89 -9.63 6.69 7.43
C ASP A 89 -8.43 6.90 8.36
N ALA A 90 -8.13 8.16 8.71
CA ALA A 90 -7.06 8.50 9.64
C ALA A 90 -7.22 7.81 11.00
N ALA A 91 -8.45 7.76 11.53
CA ALA A 91 -8.73 7.07 12.80
C ALA A 91 -8.53 5.56 12.67
N ALA A 92 -9.05 4.95 11.61
CA ALA A 92 -8.91 3.52 11.37
C ALA A 92 -7.44 3.08 11.26
N ILE A 93 -6.59 3.87 10.59
CA ILE A 93 -5.16 3.57 10.46
C ILE A 93 -4.40 3.74 11.80
N VAL A 94 -4.81 4.72 12.62
CA VAL A 94 -4.27 4.87 13.98
C VAL A 94 -4.68 3.69 14.86
N ASP A 95 -5.91 3.19 14.74
CA ASP A 95 -6.39 2.01 15.48
C ASP A 95 -5.66 0.73 15.07
N LEU A 96 -5.17 0.65 13.83
CA LEU A 96 -4.25 -0.39 13.38
C LEU A 96 -2.83 -0.25 13.97
N GLY A 97 -2.54 0.81 14.74
CA GLY A 97 -1.27 1.03 15.42
C GLY A 97 -0.19 1.70 14.56
N TYR A 98 -0.56 2.36 13.46
CA TYR A 98 0.38 3.12 12.64
C TYR A 98 0.43 4.59 13.05
N ARG A 99 1.59 5.22 12.84
CA ARG A 99 1.72 6.68 12.87
C ARG A 99 1.26 7.23 11.53
N ILE A 100 0.66 8.42 11.53
CA ILE A 100 0.12 9.02 10.31
C ILE A 100 0.68 10.42 10.02
N VAL A 101 0.65 10.80 8.74
CA VAL A 101 0.63 12.19 8.28
C VAL A 101 -0.72 12.42 7.61
N HIS A 102 -1.60 13.19 8.25
CA HIS A 102 -2.96 13.38 7.75
C HIS A 102 -2.95 14.16 6.43
N ALA A 103 -3.42 13.54 5.34
CA ALA A 103 -3.30 14.07 3.98
C ALA A 103 -4.59 13.90 3.15
N SER A 104 -5.76 13.77 3.79
CA SER A 104 -7.06 13.59 3.11
C SER A 104 -7.32 14.62 2.00
N TYR A 105 -7.71 14.13 0.82
CA TYR A 105 -8.07 14.98 -0.32
C TYR A 105 -9.25 15.89 -0.02
N GLU A 106 -10.12 15.52 0.93
CA GLU A 106 -11.29 16.32 1.34
C GLU A 106 -10.90 17.71 1.86
N TYR A 107 -9.63 17.90 2.26
CA TYR A 107 -9.15 19.15 2.85
C TYR A 107 -7.81 19.64 2.29
N PHE A 108 -6.92 18.74 1.85
CA PHE A 108 -5.50 19.07 1.66
C PHE A 108 -5.01 18.97 0.20
N TYR A 109 -5.85 18.53 -0.73
CA TYR A 109 -5.49 18.49 -2.15
C TYR A 109 -5.73 19.87 -2.78
N LEU A 110 -4.65 20.49 -3.25
CA LEU A 110 -4.67 21.85 -3.81
C LEU A 110 -4.92 21.87 -5.32
N ASP A 111 -5.03 20.69 -5.92
CA ASP A 111 -5.26 20.43 -7.33
C ASP A 111 -6.75 20.21 -7.66
N CYS A 112 -7.60 20.03 -6.65
CA CYS A 112 -9.04 19.91 -6.82
C CYS A 112 -9.72 21.27 -7.12
N GLY A 113 -10.74 21.26 -8.00
CA GLY A 113 -11.55 22.41 -8.43
C GLY A 113 -12.62 21.99 -9.43
#